data_AF-A0A8S3W6E8-F1
#
_entry.id   AF-A0A8S3W6E8-F1
#
_cell.length_a   1.000
_cell.length_b   1.000
_cell.length_c   1.000
_cell.angle_alpha   90.00
_cell.angle_beta   90.00
_cell.angle_gamma   90.00
#
_symmetry.space_group_name_H-M   'P 1'
#
loop_
_entity.id
_entity.type
_entity.pdbx_description
1 polymer ?
#
loop_
_entity_poly.entity_id
_entity_poly.type
_entity_poly.pdbx_seq_one_letter_code
_entity_poly.pdbx_strand_id
1 'polypeptide(L)'
;MSPNSNGYDVTAVPSSDENATAEDAAPQVAEQPANVNAAVNTPVVVDSNDDGTVAQELELEHMRSTLEEAIVETRSTPLENRPRLPRIALSKRNWAFVRALNPMLVTYLEASRDLCETDSILFGAALAVCRIIGAKLSTAGRATGQSSAIPAWRIRIEERIAKARALIGRLICFRSGNNRPRIVRTVRMAFAGTNVSLSQPDIMQKLTERIDDLKQRIAA
;
A
#
# COMPACT_ATOMS: atom_id res chain seq x y z
N MET A 1 -8.53 21.95 54.56
CA MET A 1 -9.67 22.85 54.82
C MET A 1 -9.62 23.96 53.79
N SER A 2 -10.71 24.13 53.05
CA SER A 2 -11.02 24.96 51.87
C SER A 2 -10.75 26.48 52.04
N PRO A 3 -10.98 27.39 51.05
CA PRO A 3 -11.61 27.27 49.71
C PRO A 3 -10.74 27.87 48.56
N ASN A 4 -10.90 27.57 47.26
CA ASN A 4 -12.02 27.61 46.28
C ASN A 4 -12.20 28.97 45.56
N SER A 5 -12.43 28.88 44.23
CA SER A 5 -13.25 29.77 43.37
C SER A 5 -12.55 30.73 42.38
N ASN A 6 -12.71 30.36 41.09
CA ASN A 6 -13.17 31.12 39.90
C ASN A 6 -12.52 32.49 39.58
N GLY A 7 -12.19 32.85 38.34
CA GLY A 7 -12.82 32.50 37.06
C GLY A 7 -13.60 33.71 36.51
N TYR A 8 -13.34 34.05 35.25
CA TYR A 8 -14.07 34.94 34.30
C TYR A 8 -13.68 36.42 34.19
N ASP A 9 -13.17 36.78 33.00
CA ASP A 9 -13.65 37.86 32.11
C ASP A 9 -13.02 37.57 30.72
N VAL A 10 -13.67 37.11 29.64
CA VAL A 10 -14.85 37.50 28.83
C VAL A 10 -14.66 38.80 28.03
N THR A 11 -14.79 38.64 26.69
CA THR A 11 -15.07 39.64 25.63
C THR A 11 -13.90 40.45 25.07
N ALA A 12 -13.80 40.78 23.79
CA ALA A 12 -14.52 40.37 22.57
C ALA A 12 -13.68 40.79 21.33
N VAL A 13 -13.81 40.03 20.24
CA VAL A 13 -13.49 40.45 18.86
C VAL A 13 -14.78 41.00 18.24
N PRO A 14 -14.72 42.10 17.46
CA PRO A 14 -15.06 42.03 16.02
C PRO A 14 -14.08 42.88 15.17
N SER A 15 -13.52 42.34 14.09
CA SER A 15 -14.01 42.33 12.69
C SER A 15 -13.79 43.63 11.90
N SER A 16 -13.00 43.46 10.82
CA SER A 16 -12.92 44.12 9.51
C SER A 16 -13.52 45.51 9.27
N ASP A 17 -12.75 46.41 8.65
CA ASP A 17 -12.93 46.75 7.22
C ASP A 17 -11.85 47.71 6.68
N GLU A 18 -11.45 47.43 5.43
CA GLU A 18 -11.10 48.35 4.34
C GLU A 18 -10.06 49.47 4.54
N ASN A 19 -8.92 49.35 3.82
CA ASN A 19 -8.53 50.43 2.92
C ASN A 19 -7.69 49.92 1.73
N ALA A 20 -8.13 50.29 0.53
CA ALA A 20 -7.48 50.05 -0.75
C ALA A 20 -6.53 51.21 -1.08
N THR A 21 -5.38 50.92 -1.69
CA THR A 21 -4.70 51.86 -2.60
C THR A 21 -3.91 51.06 -3.63
N ALA A 22 -4.31 51.22 -4.89
CA ALA A 22 -3.61 50.76 -6.09
C ALA A 22 -2.75 51.90 -6.66
N GLU A 23 -2.02 51.61 -7.75
CA GLU A 23 -1.09 52.44 -8.55
C GLU A 23 0.38 52.22 -8.18
N ASP A 24 1.34 51.93 -9.07
CA ASP A 24 1.43 51.92 -10.54
C ASP A 24 2.79 51.26 -10.92
N ALA A 25 3.00 50.97 -12.21
CA ALA A 25 4.25 50.64 -12.92
C ALA A 25 4.51 49.17 -13.33
N ALA A 26 3.87 48.78 -14.43
CA ALA A 26 4.49 47.91 -15.44
C ALA A 26 5.43 48.73 -16.34
N PRO A 27 6.38 48.08 -17.06
CA PRO A 27 6.58 48.48 -18.46
C PRO A 27 6.49 47.32 -19.45
N GLN A 28 5.96 47.69 -20.62
CA GLN A 28 5.66 46.87 -21.79
C GLN A 28 6.89 46.56 -22.64
N VAL A 29 6.82 45.40 -23.30
CA VAL A 29 7.14 45.04 -24.70
C VAL A 29 7.99 46.02 -25.53
N ALA A 30 9.06 45.49 -26.15
CA ALA A 30 9.61 45.98 -27.40
C ALA A 30 9.84 44.82 -28.39
N GLU A 31 9.24 44.92 -29.58
CA GLU A 31 9.34 44.01 -30.73
C GLU A 31 10.56 44.31 -31.63
N GLN A 32 11.30 43.25 -32.00
CA GLN A 32 11.84 42.84 -33.35
C GLN A 32 12.73 43.79 -34.22
N PRO A 33 13.43 43.33 -35.31
CA PRO A 33 13.33 42.05 -36.05
C PRO A 33 14.64 41.33 -36.51
N ALA A 34 14.44 40.07 -36.96
CA ALA A 34 15.10 39.27 -38.03
C ALA A 34 16.63 39.30 -38.29
N ASN A 35 17.28 38.10 -38.34
CA ASN A 35 18.21 37.78 -39.44
C ASN A 35 18.47 36.28 -39.66
N VAL A 36 18.80 35.96 -40.93
CA VAL A 36 18.77 34.72 -41.72
C VAL A 36 19.64 33.52 -41.29
N ASN A 37 19.11 32.33 -41.64
CA ASN A 37 19.78 31.14 -42.18
C ASN A 37 21.32 31.13 -42.25
N ALA A 38 21.93 30.16 -41.56
CA ALA A 38 23.18 29.55 -41.98
C ALA A 38 23.12 28.04 -41.72
N ALA A 39 22.84 27.27 -42.78
CA ALA A 39 23.11 25.85 -42.83
C ALA A 39 24.54 25.66 -43.36
N VAL A 40 25.42 24.98 -42.60
CA VAL A 40 26.56 24.21 -43.16
C VAL A 40 26.86 23.00 -42.26
N ASN A 41 26.64 21.83 -42.87
CA ASN A 41 27.05 20.46 -42.60
C ASN A 41 28.24 20.17 -41.66
N THR A 42 27.96 19.30 -40.67
CA THR A 42 28.64 18.05 -40.22
C THR A 42 30.14 17.79 -40.45
N PRO A 43 30.75 16.98 -39.55
CA PRO A 43 30.91 15.58 -39.94
C PRO A 43 30.23 14.62 -38.95
N VAL A 44 29.35 13.80 -39.52
CA VAL A 44 28.90 12.53 -38.94
C VAL A 44 30.11 11.62 -38.93
N VAL A 45 30.65 11.32 -37.75
CA VAL A 45 31.47 10.11 -37.59
C VAL A 45 30.48 8.96 -37.51
N VAL A 46 30.23 8.35 -38.67
CA VAL A 46 29.54 7.06 -38.78
C VAL A 46 30.49 6.03 -38.18
N ASP A 47 30.32 5.72 -36.91
CA ASP A 47 30.88 4.51 -36.34
C ASP A 47 29.85 3.40 -36.55
N SER A 48 30.19 2.48 -37.44
CA SER A 48 29.33 1.42 -37.95
C SER A 48 29.08 0.36 -36.87
N ASN A 49 28.05 0.59 -36.05
CA ASN A 49 27.36 -0.46 -35.29
C ASN A 49 25.91 -0.55 -35.79
N ASP A 50 25.75 -1.02 -37.02
CA ASP A 50 24.48 -1.11 -37.75
C ASP A 50 23.43 -1.99 -37.04
N ASP A 51 23.89 -3.04 -36.35
CA ASP A 51 23.03 -4.00 -35.62
C ASP A 51 22.38 -3.40 -34.35
N GLY A 52 23.08 -2.47 -33.68
CA GLY A 52 22.57 -1.82 -32.47
C GLY A 52 21.50 -0.76 -32.74
N THR A 53 21.53 -0.14 -33.92
CA THR A 53 20.61 0.95 -34.28
C THR A 53 19.24 0.41 -34.68
N VAL A 54 19.23 -0.69 -35.47
CA VAL A 54 17.99 -1.37 -35.88
C VAL A 54 17.25 -1.96 -34.68
N ALA A 55 17.97 -2.55 -33.72
CA ALA A 55 17.38 -3.10 -32.50
C ALA A 55 16.73 -1.99 -31.63
N GLN A 56 17.36 -0.82 -31.54
CA GLN A 56 16.84 0.32 -30.78
C GLN A 56 15.60 0.94 -31.46
N GLU A 57 15.59 1.01 -32.79
CA GLU A 57 14.44 1.47 -33.56
C GLU A 57 13.25 0.52 -33.42
N LEU A 58 13.50 -0.80 -33.49
CA LEU A 58 12.47 -1.82 -33.25
C LEU A 58 11.88 -1.72 -31.83
N GLU A 59 12.72 -1.47 -30.81
CA GLU A 59 12.27 -1.29 -29.43
C GLU A 59 11.40 -0.03 -29.28
N LEU A 60 11.80 1.08 -29.91
CA LEU A 60 11.01 2.32 -29.91
C LEU A 60 9.66 2.15 -30.61
N GLU A 61 9.63 1.45 -31.74
CA GLU A 61 8.38 1.18 -32.46
C GLU A 61 7.46 0.25 -31.66
N HIS A 62 8.03 -0.77 -31.00
CA HIS A 62 7.27 -1.62 -30.09
C HIS A 62 6.67 -0.82 -28.92
N MET A 63 7.42 0.13 -28.35
CA MET A 63 6.92 1.02 -27.30
C MET A 63 5.78 1.91 -27.81
N ARG A 64 5.91 2.45 -29.03
CA ARG A 64 4.89 3.28 -29.67
C ARG A 64 3.60 2.51 -29.92
N SER A 65 3.70 1.34 -30.54
CA SER A 65 2.56 0.46 -30.79
C SER A 65 1.85 0.08 -29.48
N THR A 66 2.61 -0.29 -28.45
CA THR A 66 2.05 -0.63 -27.13
C THR A 66 1.33 0.57 -26.48
N LEU A 67 1.86 1.78 -26.67
CA LEU A 67 1.23 3.01 -26.19
C LEU A 67 -0.10 3.27 -26.90
N GLU A 68 -0.13 3.18 -28.23
CA GLU A 68 -1.34 3.41 -29.02
C GLU A 68 -2.45 2.42 -28.66
N GLU A 69 -2.10 1.13 -28.55
CA GLU A 69 -3.03 0.09 -28.10
C GLU A 69 -3.59 0.40 -26.70
N ALA A 70 -2.73 0.77 -25.75
CA ALA A 70 -3.14 1.09 -24.39
C ALA A 70 -4.05 2.34 -24.33
N ILE A 71 -3.80 3.35 -25.15
CA ILE A 71 -4.65 4.56 -25.23
C ILE A 71 -6.04 4.19 -25.80
N VAL A 72 -6.10 3.39 -26.86
CA VAL A 72 -7.38 2.97 -27.47
C VAL A 72 -8.21 2.12 -26.50
N GLU A 73 -7.57 1.20 -25.79
CA GLU A 73 -8.22 0.35 -24.78
C GLU A 73 -8.76 1.18 -23.62
N THR A 74 -8.01 2.17 -23.14
CA THR A 74 -8.38 2.95 -21.96
C THR A 74 -9.47 3.99 -22.25
N ARG A 75 -9.55 4.48 -23.49
CA ARG A 75 -10.66 5.31 -23.98
C ARG A 75 -11.99 4.56 -24.03
N SER A 76 -11.95 3.27 -24.38
CA SER A 76 -13.14 2.42 -24.46
C SER A 76 -13.55 1.77 -23.13
N THR A 77 -12.70 1.86 -22.12
CA THR A 77 -12.91 1.19 -20.82
C THR A 77 -13.27 2.21 -19.73
N PRO A 78 -14.45 2.10 -19.09
CA PRO A 78 -14.82 2.98 -17.98
C PRO A 78 -13.90 2.76 -16.78
N LEU A 79 -13.75 3.79 -15.94
CA LEU A 79 -12.80 3.82 -14.81
C LEU A 79 -12.90 2.59 -13.90
N GLU A 80 -14.12 2.11 -13.63
CA GLU A 80 -14.41 0.96 -12.76
C GLU A 80 -13.81 -0.35 -13.26
N ASN A 81 -13.64 -0.47 -14.58
CA ASN A 81 -13.16 -1.68 -15.25
C ASN A 81 -11.67 -1.61 -15.61
N ARG A 82 -11.02 -0.46 -15.40
CA ARG A 82 -9.59 -0.30 -15.71
C ARG A 82 -8.74 -1.17 -14.77
N PRO A 83 -7.70 -1.85 -15.29
CA PRO A 83 -6.84 -2.70 -14.47
C PRO A 83 -6.10 -1.87 -13.43
N ARG A 84 -5.83 -2.44 -12.25
CA ARG A 84 -5.00 -1.77 -11.25
C ARG A 84 -3.54 -1.82 -11.67
N LEU A 85 -2.90 -0.65 -11.77
CA LEU A 85 -1.48 -0.53 -12.07
C LEU A 85 -0.65 -0.94 -10.85
N PRO A 86 0.28 -1.91 -10.98
CA PRO A 86 1.16 -2.29 -9.88
C PRO A 86 2.16 -1.18 -9.59
N ARG A 87 2.67 -1.14 -8.35
CA ARG A 87 3.78 -0.27 -8.00
C ARG A 87 5.05 -0.76 -8.68
N ILE A 88 5.58 0.03 -9.61
CA ILE A 88 6.83 -0.26 -10.31
C ILE A 88 8.01 0.18 -9.44
N ALA A 89 9.02 -0.68 -9.29
CA ALA A 89 10.27 -0.31 -8.65
C ALA A 89 11.08 0.65 -9.55
N LEU A 90 11.67 1.68 -8.97
CA LEU A 90 12.47 2.68 -9.68
C LEU A 90 13.89 2.14 -9.99
N SER A 91 13.96 1.14 -10.88
CA SER A 91 15.24 0.67 -11.43
C SER A 91 15.70 1.59 -12.58
N LYS A 92 17.01 1.64 -12.86
CA LYS A 92 17.55 2.42 -13.99
C LYS A 92 16.90 2.02 -15.33
N ARG A 93 16.63 0.73 -15.53
CA ARG A 93 15.95 0.18 -16.72
C ARG A 93 14.51 0.69 -16.83
N ASN A 94 13.74 0.60 -15.74
CA ASN A 94 12.35 1.05 -15.75
C ASN A 94 12.26 2.57 -16.00
N TRP A 95 13.21 3.32 -15.47
CA TRP A 95 13.31 4.76 -15.70
C TRP A 95 13.66 5.09 -17.16
N ALA A 96 14.47 4.26 -17.83
CA ALA A 96 14.78 4.43 -19.24
C ALA A 96 13.54 4.31 -20.14
N PHE A 97 12.65 3.35 -19.87
CA PHE A 97 11.37 3.22 -20.59
C PHE A 97 10.47 4.45 -20.38
N VAL A 98 10.36 4.94 -19.15
CA VAL A 98 9.59 6.17 -18.88
C VAL A 98 10.18 7.36 -19.64
N ARG A 99 11.51 7.52 -19.63
CA ARG A 99 12.20 8.61 -20.35
C ARG A 99 11.98 8.52 -21.86
N ALA A 100 12.00 7.31 -22.44
CA ALA A 100 11.80 7.10 -23.86
C ALA A 100 10.36 7.34 -24.31
N LEU A 101 9.38 7.06 -23.44
CA LEU A 101 7.96 7.21 -23.74
C LEU A 101 7.46 8.66 -23.58
N ASN A 102 8.05 9.43 -22.65
CA ASN A 102 7.63 10.82 -22.40
C ASN A 102 7.61 11.75 -23.64
N PRO A 103 8.63 11.75 -24.53
CA PRO A 103 8.58 12.55 -25.76
C PRO A 103 7.42 12.16 -26.69
N MET A 104 7.07 10.88 -26.74
CA MET A 104 5.94 10.40 -27.55
C MET A 104 4.61 10.93 -27.00
N LEU A 105 4.47 11.07 -25.68
CA LEU A 105 3.24 11.56 -25.06
C LEU A 105 2.91 13.02 -25.41
N VAL A 106 3.93 13.84 -25.68
CA VAL A 106 3.72 15.25 -26.01
C VAL A 106 2.77 15.39 -27.20
N THR A 107 2.96 14.59 -28.25
CA THR A 107 2.12 14.65 -29.45
C THR A 107 0.68 14.19 -29.19
N TYR A 108 0.47 13.15 -28.37
CA TYR A 108 -0.87 12.69 -28.02
C TYR A 108 -1.60 13.68 -27.09
N LEU A 109 -0.88 14.33 -26.18
CA LEU A 109 -1.44 15.33 -25.26
C LEU A 109 -1.78 16.64 -25.98
N GLU A 110 -0.97 17.09 -26.93
CA GLU A 110 -1.28 18.23 -27.79
C GLU A 110 -2.54 17.98 -28.65
N ALA A 111 -2.76 16.72 -29.06
CA ALA A 111 -3.95 16.32 -29.80
C ALA A 111 -5.20 16.11 -28.92
N SER A 112 -5.08 16.14 -27.60
CA SER A 112 -6.18 15.92 -26.65
C SER A 112 -7.15 17.09 -26.66
N ARG A 113 -8.46 16.80 -26.70
CA ARG A 113 -9.50 17.84 -26.76
C ARG A 113 -10.19 18.07 -25.43
N ASP A 114 -10.31 17.04 -24.61
CA ASP A 114 -10.99 17.10 -23.33
C ASP A 114 -10.18 16.46 -22.19
N LEU A 115 -10.64 16.68 -20.97
CA LEU A 115 -9.99 16.15 -19.76
C LEU A 115 -10.06 14.61 -19.71
N CYS A 116 -11.13 14.03 -20.25
CA CYS A 116 -11.34 12.58 -20.29
C CYS A 116 -10.33 11.89 -21.23
N GLU A 117 -10.04 12.49 -22.39
CA GLU A 117 -8.99 12.02 -23.30
C GLU A 117 -7.62 12.17 -22.66
N THR A 118 -7.34 13.29 -21.99
CA THR A 118 -6.07 13.49 -21.28
C THR A 118 -5.87 12.44 -20.20
N ASP A 119 -6.88 12.17 -19.38
CA ASP A 119 -6.85 11.11 -18.35
C ASP A 119 -6.58 9.74 -18.99
N SER A 120 -7.28 9.42 -20.08
CA SER A 120 -7.12 8.15 -20.79
C SER A 120 -5.72 8.03 -21.41
N ILE A 121 -5.15 9.10 -21.94
CA ILE A 121 -3.78 9.14 -22.48
C ILE A 121 -2.77 8.89 -21.37
N LEU A 122 -2.88 9.60 -20.25
CA LEU A 122 -1.95 9.46 -19.11
C LEU A 122 -2.04 8.06 -18.49
N PHE A 123 -3.25 7.53 -18.33
CA PHE A 123 -3.45 6.18 -17.81
C PHE A 123 -2.94 5.12 -18.80
N GLY A 124 -3.23 5.28 -20.09
CA GLY A 124 -2.73 4.43 -21.17
C GLY A 124 -1.20 4.41 -21.23
N ALA A 125 -0.55 5.55 -21.02
CA ALA A 125 0.90 5.65 -20.92
C ALA A 125 1.46 4.82 -19.76
N ALA A 126 0.89 4.97 -18.57
CA ALA A 126 1.30 4.21 -17.41
C ALA A 126 1.04 2.70 -17.58
N LEU A 127 -0.05 2.33 -18.25
CA LEU A 127 -0.39 0.96 -18.60
C LEU A 127 0.61 0.37 -19.61
N ALA A 128 1.00 1.12 -20.63
CA ALA A 128 1.98 0.72 -21.63
C ALA A 128 3.34 0.44 -20.97
N VAL A 129 3.80 1.33 -20.08
CA VAL A 129 5.03 1.09 -19.30
C VAL A 129 4.93 -0.19 -18.45
N CYS A 130 3.78 -0.45 -17.82
CA CYS A 130 3.57 -1.70 -17.08
C CYS A 130 3.68 -2.93 -18.00
N ARG A 131 3.16 -2.85 -19.23
CA ARG A 131 3.22 -3.94 -20.22
C ARG A 131 4.65 -4.19 -20.70
N ILE A 132 5.38 -3.13 -21.06
CA ILE A 132 6.77 -3.21 -21.54
C ILE A 132 7.69 -3.82 -20.47
N ILE A 133 7.48 -3.46 -19.19
CA ILE A 133 8.24 -4.02 -18.07
C ILE A 133 7.82 -5.47 -17.74
N GLY A 134 6.68 -5.94 -18.26
CA GLY A 134 6.12 -7.25 -17.94
C GLY A 134 5.49 -7.30 -16.53
N ALA A 135 5.03 -6.16 -16.01
CA ALA A 135 4.40 -6.09 -14.71
C ALA A 135 3.01 -6.76 -14.74
N LYS A 136 2.73 -7.60 -13.75
CA LYS A 136 1.44 -8.30 -13.65
C LYS A 136 0.34 -7.30 -13.32
N LEU A 137 -0.54 -7.07 -14.29
CA LEU A 137 -1.75 -6.25 -14.13
C LEU A 137 -2.82 -7.07 -13.40
N SER A 138 -3.40 -6.48 -12.37
CA SER A 138 -4.56 -7.07 -11.68
C SER A 138 -5.82 -6.58 -12.36
N THR A 139 -6.65 -7.52 -12.84
CA THR A 139 -7.97 -7.19 -13.39
C THR A 139 -8.86 -6.60 -12.30
N ALA A 140 -9.59 -5.54 -12.66
CA ALA A 140 -10.61 -4.97 -11.79
C ALA A 140 -11.57 -6.10 -11.37
N GLY A 141 -11.77 -6.25 -10.05
CA GLY A 141 -12.60 -7.31 -9.46
C GLY A 141 -11.83 -8.47 -8.81
N ARG A 142 -10.54 -8.66 -9.12
CA ARG A 142 -9.69 -9.61 -8.39
C ARG A 142 -8.56 -8.87 -7.71
N ALA A 143 -8.93 -8.12 -6.67
CA ALA A 143 -8.03 -8.04 -5.54
C ALA A 143 -7.80 -9.50 -5.12
N THR A 144 -6.69 -10.10 -5.56
CA THR A 144 -6.04 -11.11 -4.74
C THR A 144 -5.68 -10.32 -3.49
N GLY A 145 -6.62 -10.26 -2.55
CA GLY A 145 -6.37 -9.70 -1.25
C GLY A 145 -5.05 -10.31 -0.85
N GLN A 146 -4.06 -9.46 -0.58
CA GLN A 146 -3.01 -9.88 0.32
C GLN A 146 -3.80 -10.45 1.49
N SER A 147 -3.87 -11.79 1.59
CA SER A 147 -4.58 -12.48 2.66
C SER A 147 -4.10 -11.75 3.89
N SER A 148 -5.00 -11.01 4.55
CA SER A 148 -4.66 -10.05 5.57
C SER A 148 -3.88 -10.83 6.60
N ALA A 149 -2.54 -10.77 6.50
CA ALA A 149 -1.71 -11.77 7.13
C ALA A 149 -1.92 -11.55 8.61
N ILE A 150 -2.57 -12.53 9.26
CA ILE A 150 -2.96 -12.40 10.65
C ILE A 150 -1.69 -12.03 11.40
N PRO A 151 -1.66 -10.87 12.09
CA PRO A 151 -0.44 -10.41 12.72
C PRO A 151 0.10 -11.50 13.66
N ALA A 152 1.42 -11.70 13.66
CA ALA A 152 2.03 -12.79 14.43
C ALA A 152 1.67 -12.75 15.92
N TRP A 153 1.45 -11.56 16.49
CA TRP A 153 1.01 -11.41 17.88
C TRP A 153 -0.39 -12.01 18.12
N ARG A 154 -1.30 -11.88 17.15
CA ARG A 154 -2.66 -12.40 17.24
C ARG A 154 -2.66 -13.92 17.20
N ILE A 155 -1.86 -14.52 16.30
CA ILE A 155 -1.66 -15.97 16.25
C ILE A 155 -1.15 -16.50 17.60
N ARG A 156 -0.15 -15.83 18.19
CA ARG A 156 0.39 -16.24 19.50
C ARG A 156 -0.66 -16.16 20.62
N ILE A 157 -1.55 -15.17 20.60
CA ILE A 157 -2.64 -15.07 21.58
C ILE A 157 -3.65 -16.20 21.37
N GLU A 158 -4.08 -16.43 20.13
CA GLU A 158 -5.02 -17.51 19.78
C GLU A 158 -4.47 -18.88 20.18
N GLU A 159 -3.19 -19.15 19.94
CA GLU A 159 -2.52 -20.36 20.41
C GLU A 159 -2.49 -20.50 21.93
N ARG A 160 -2.21 -19.41 22.66
CA ARG A 160 -2.20 -19.43 24.13
C ARG A 160 -3.59 -19.72 24.68
N ILE A 161 -4.63 -19.13 24.09
CA ILE A 161 -6.03 -19.40 24.43
C ILE A 161 -6.39 -20.86 24.14
N ALA A 162 -6.02 -21.38 22.96
CA ALA A 162 -6.28 -22.76 22.58
C ALA A 162 -5.60 -23.76 23.54
N LYS A 163 -4.33 -23.52 23.90
CA LYS A 163 -3.58 -24.31 24.89
C LYS A 163 -4.26 -24.28 26.26
N ALA A 164 -4.73 -23.11 26.71
CA ALA A 164 -5.43 -22.96 27.99
C ALA A 164 -6.78 -23.71 28.00
N ARG A 165 -7.58 -23.62 26.92
CA ARG A 165 -8.83 -24.38 26.76
C ARG A 165 -8.59 -25.90 26.77
N ALA A 166 -7.56 -26.36 26.08
CA ALA A 166 -7.18 -27.77 26.08
C ALA A 166 -6.75 -28.26 27.47
N LEU A 167 -6.05 -27.43 28.23
CA LEU A 167 -5.67 -27.73 29.61
C LEU A 167 -6.89 -27.81 30.53
N ILE A 168 -7.81 -26.85 30.45
CA ILE A 168 -9.08 -26.86 31.20
C ILE A 168 -9.82 -28.18 30.95
N GLY A 169 -9.97 -28.59 29.69
CA GLY A 169 -10.64 -29.85 29.36
C GLY A 169 -9.98 -31.07 30.00
N ARG A 170 -8.65 -31.13 30.05
CA ARG A 170 -7.91 -32.24 30.70
C ARG A 170 -8.06 -32.22 32.22
N LEU A 171 -8.08 -31.05 32.85
CA LEU A 171 -8.31 -30.92 34.29
C LEU A 171 -9.74 -31.37 34.66
N ILE A 172 -10.74 -31.00 33.84
CA ILE A 172 -12.12 -31.46 34.02
C ILE A 172 -12.21 -32.98 33.87
N CYS A 173 -11.60 -33.56 32.83
CA CYS A 173 -11.58 -35.01 32.64
C CYS A 173 -10.97 -35.75 33.85
N PHE A 174 -9.87 -35.23 34.40
CA PHE A 174 -9.26 -35.79 35.61
C PHE A 174 -10.19 -35.67 36.82
N ARG A 175 -10.83 -34.51 37.01
CA ARG A 175 -11.81 -34.28 38.08
C ARG A 175 -13.00 -35.24 38.01
N SER A 176 -13.43 -35.61 36.80
CA SER A 176 -14.49 -36.61 36.58
C SER A 176 -14.02 -38.07 36.79
N GLY A 177 -12.82 -38.30 37.30
CA GLY A 177 -12.29 -39.63 37.63
C GLY A 177 -11.46 -40.30 36.51
N ASN A 178 -11.14 -39.59 35.42
CA ASN A 178 -10.33 -40.16 34.35
C ASN A 178 -8.83 -40.13 34.69
N ASN A 179 -8.31 -41.26 35.15
CA ASN A 179 -6.93 -41.42 35.60
C ASN A 179 -5.99 -42.00 34.53
N ARG A 180 -6.30 -41.85 33.24
CA ARG A 180 -5.37 -42.29 32.18
C ARG A 180 -4.00 -41.61 32.35
N PRO A 181 -2.88 -42.33 32.17
CA PRO A 181 -1.53 -41.80 32.44
C PRO A 181 -1.22 -40.48 31.74
N ARG A 182 -1.71 -40.29 30.50
CA ARG A 182 -1.55 -39.04 29.74
C ARG A 182 -2.22 -37.84 30.40
N ILE A 183 -3.40 -38.05 30.98
CA ILE A 183 -4.15 -37.01 31.69
C ILE A 183 -3.43 -36.69 32.99
N VAL A 184 -3.11 -37.70 33.80
CA VAL A 184 -2.35 -37.56 35.06
C VAL A 184 -1.04 -36.79 34.85
N ARG A 185 -0.26 -37.14 33.82
CA ARG A 185 0.97 -36.42 33.47
C ARG A 185 0.70 -34.96 33.16
N THR A 186 -0.37 -34.66 32.40
CA THR A 186 -0.73 -33.28 32.09
C THR A 186 -1.14 -32.51 33.36
N VAL A 187 -1.90 -33.13 34.26
CA VAL A 187 -2.28 -32.49 35.53
C VAL A 187 -1.05 -32.22 36.39
N ARG A 188 -0.10 -33.18 36.51
CA ARG A 188 1.17 -32.94 37.22
C ARG A 188 1.94 -31.76 36.64
N MET A 189 1.98 -31.63 35.31
CA MET A 189 2.62 -30.50 34.65
C MET A 189 1.87 -29.18 34.88
N ALA A 190 0.53 -29.21 34.99
CA ALA A 190 -0.28 -28.02 35.26
C ALA A 190 0.00 -27.39 36.63
N PHE A 191 0.41 -28.23 37.59
CA PHE A 191 0.80 -27.89 38.96
C PHE A 191 2.34 -27.93 39.16
N ALA A 192 3.13 -28.06 38.10
CA ALA A 192 4.58 -28.03 38.23
C ALA A 192 5.03 -26.69 38.83
N GLY A 193 5.86 -26.73 39.87
CA GLY A 193 6.30 -25.55 40.62
C GLY A 193 5.29 -25.01 41.64
N THR A 194 4.10 -25.62 41.74
CA THR A 194 3.19 -25.40 42.88
C THR A 194 3.35 -26.56 43.87
N ASN A 195 3.26 -26.30 45.18
CA ASN A 195 3.36 -27.30 46.24
C ASN A 195 2.10 -28.19 46.36
N VAL A 196 1.55 -28.60 45.22
CA VAL A 196 0.30 -29.37 45.11
C VAL A 196 0.63 -30.78 44.66
N SER A 197 0.31 -31.75 45.50
CA SER A 197 0.44 -33.17 45.16
C SER A 197 -0.93 -33.76 44.83
N LEU A 198 -0.98 -34.60 43.80
CA LEU A 198 -2.23 -35.26 43.36
C LEU A 198 -2.82 -36.23 44.38
N SER A 199 -2.02 -36.64 45.37
CA SER A 199 -2.45 -37.53 46.45
C SER A 199 -3.02 -36.78 47.66
N GLN A 200 -3.01 -35.45 47.66
CA GLN A 200 -3.59 -34.66 48.75
C GLN A 200 -5.12 -34.75 48.74
N PRO A 201 -5.77 -34.74 49.91
CA PRO A 201 -7.23 -34.81 50.00
C PRO A 201 -7.92 -33.57 49.41
N ASP A 202 -7.24 -32.42 49.36
CA ASP A 202 -7.75 -31.14 48.86
C ASP A 202 -7.55 -30.94 47.34
N ILE A 203 -7.07 -31.95 46.62
CA ILE A 203 -6.73 -31.83 45.20
C ILE A 203 -7.93 -31.42 44.34
N MET A 204 -9.14 -31.88 44.67
CA MET A 204 -10.36 -31.56 43.92
C MET A 204 -10.73 -30.07 44.01
N GLN A 205 -10.48 -29.46 45.16
CA GLN A 205 -10.66 -28.02 45.35
C GLN A 205 -9.63 -27.24 44.54
N LYS A 206 -8.35 -27.59 44.68
CA LYS A 206 -7.24 -26.96 43.92
C LYS A 206 -7.39 -27.10 42.41
N LEU A 207 -7.96 -28.21 41.92
CA LEU A 207 -8.30 -28.38 40.51
C LEU A 207 -9.36 -27.38 40.05
N THR A 208 -10.36 -27.13 40.88
CA THR A 208 -11.45 -26.19 40.57
C THR A 208 -10.94 -24.76 40.54
N GLU A 209 -10.17 -24.36 41.55
CA GLU A 209 -9.48 -23.06 41.59
C GLU A 209 -8.62 -22.86 40.34
N ARG A 210 -7.81 -23.87 39.98
CA ARG A 210 -6.95 -23.81 38.78
C ARG A 210 -7.74 -23.71 37.47
N ILE A 211 -8.88 -24.37 37.38
CA ILE A 211 -9.76 -24.27 36.21
C ILE A 211 -10.34 -22.85 36.11
N ASP A 212 -10.79 -22.29 37.22
CA ASP A 212 -11.43 -20.97 37.24
C ASP A 212 -10.41 -19.86 36.97
N ASP A 213 -9.19 -19.96 37.51
CA ASP A 213 -8.06 -19.10 37.16
C ASP A 213 -7.82 -19.07 35.63
N LEU A 214 -7.79 -20.25 35.00
CA LEU A 214 -7.56 -20.35 33.55
C LEU A 214 -8.72 -19.76 32.75
N LYS A 215 -9.97 -19.94 33.20
CA LYS A 215 -11.14 -19.30 32.56
C LYS A 215 -11.05 -17.78 32.68
N GLN A 216 -10.73 -17.26 33.86
CA GLN A 216 -10.60 -15.82 34.09
C GLN A 216 -9.50 -15.22 33.21
N ARG A 217 -8.35 -15.90 33.07
CA ARG A 217 -7.25 -15.47 32.19
C ARG A 217 -7.55 -15.50 30.70
N ILE A 218 -8.53 -16.29 30.26
CA ILE A 218 -8.98 -16.32 28.86
C ILE A 218 -10.04 -15.23 28.60
N ALA A 219 -10.81 -14.87 29.62
CA ALA A 219 -11.89 -13.90 29.54
C ALA A 219 -11.41 -12.44 29.68
N ALA A 220 -10.29 -12.22 30.38
CA ALA A 220 -9.59 -10.93 30.48
C ALA A 220 -8.78 -10.64 29.22
#